data_AF-T0RSK8-F1
#
_entry.id   AF-T0RSK8-F1
#
_cell.length_a   1.000
_cell.length_b   1.000
_cell.length_c   1.000
_cell.angle_alpha   90.00
_cell.angle_beta   90.00
_cell.angle_gamma   90.00
#
_symmetry.space_group_name_H-M   'P 1'
#
loop_
_entity.id
_entity.type
_entity.pdbx_description
1 polymer ?
#
loop_
_entity_poly.entity_id
_entity_poly.type
_entity_poly.pdbx_seq_one_letter_code
_entity_poly.pdbx_strand_id
1 'polypeptide(L)'
;MASSTAWLESADYVRRLYDLYEADVVDTQISDLPASPPTAVTTRLAAIPLAWSSLPSLAKRALLWDAGYVRSTAGATAYVQVQTRCANTTGRSMASIAVRRPQFGGATVVCASSARNATTTTYFRQASSGVVDLEWTCATQAPLANGASIAWAQDDLGPLTVPTPQVFMVHTDTQTLFAIHTSPWPSASYGMCPAPNRPSGLVVPCVGLDATTAKTGLWCNPAPSSLMDAWLANLHDPTVPVVLPTTLAPATMRPTDTIVAPPMPVSQPNATGAVGTAVIVLGAAFGVTAVVVGVCFIAWFQRKLQEMIDATESNLRVAPAPLDNLEADDRHSSSGLYGPLVTPKDADRLRH
;
A
#
# COMPACT_ATOMS: atom_id res chain seq x y z
N MET A 1 -22.62 -11.54 -3.19
CA MET A 1 -21.62 -11.35 -2.11
C MET A 1 -20.42 -12.23 -2.44
N ALA A 2 -19.35 -11.65 -2.96
CA ALA A 2 -18.12 -12.39 -3.24
C ALA A 2 -17.48 -12.83 -1.92
N SER A 3 -17.05 -14.09 -1.85
CA SER A 3 -16.32 -14.64 -0.71
C SER A 3 -15.01 -13.88 -0.52
N SER A 4 -14.67 -13.51 0.71
CA SER A 4 -13.41 -12.82 1.04
C SER A 4 -12.14 -13.58 0.58
N THR A 5 -12.25 -14.89 0.31
CA THR A 5 -11.13 -15.69 -0.22
C THR A 5 -10.67 -15.22 -1.59
N ALA A 6 -11.54 -14.57 -2.38
CA ALA A 6 -11.23 -14.16 -3.74
C ALA A 6 -10.03 -13.20 -3.81
N TRP A 7 -9.81 -12.41 -2.74
CA TRP A 7 -8.79 -11.37 -2.69
C TRP A 7 -7.52 -11.78 -1.95
N LEU A 8 -7.56 -12.87 -1.17
CA LEU A 8 -6.49 -13.28 -0.25
C LEU A 8 -5.09 -13.26 -0.88
N GLU A 9 -4.98 -13.73 -2.13
CA GLU A 9 -3.74 -13.75 -2.91
C GLU A 9 -3.92 -13.15 -4.32
N SER A 10 -4.85 -12.20 -4.48
CA SER A 10 -5.14 -11.57 -5.77
C SER A 10 -4.72 -10.10 -5.77
N ALA A 11 -3.92 -9.72 -6.77
CA ALA A 11 -3.57 -8.33 -7.06
C ALA A 11 -4.49 -7.71 -8.13
N ASP A 12 -5.60 -8.37 -8.49
CA ASP A 12 -6.57 -7.86 -9.46
C ASP A 12 -7.45 -6.75 -8.86
N TYR A 13 -6.81 -5.61 -8.57
CA TYR A 13 -7.51 -4.45 -8.03
C TYR A 13 -8.42 -3.78 -9.05
N VAL A 14 -8.27 -4.02 -10.35
CA VAL A 14 -9.26 -3.58 -11.34
C VAL A 14 -10.59 -4.27 -11.05
N ARG A 15 -10.58 -5.61 -10.92
CA ARG A 15 -11.79 -6.34 -10.58
C ARG A 15 -12.35 -5.95 -9.23
N ARG A 16 -11.50 -5.81 -8.21
CA ARG A 16 -11.95 -5.41 -6.87
C ARG A 16 -12.61 -4.03 -6.86
N LEU A 17 -11.99 -3.05 -7.50
CA LEU A 17 -12.51 -1.67 -7.56
C LEU A 17 -13.78 -1.58 -8.44
N TYR A 18 -13.88 -2.42 -9.47
CA TYR A 18 -15.12 -2.56 -10.23
C TYR A 18 -16.26 -3.15 -9.38
N ASP A 19 -16.00 -4.24 -8.64
CA ASP A 19 -17.01 -4.83 -7.75
C ASP A 19 -17.47 -3.85 -6.65
N LEU A 20 -16.56 -2.98 -6.16
CA LEU A 20 -16.90 -1.89 -5.24
C LEU A 20 -17.75 -0.80 -5.91
N TYR A 21 -17.47 -0.48 -7.17
CA TYR A 21 -18.25 0.48 -7.95
C TYR A 21 -19.68 -0.01 -8.19
N GLU A 22 -19.84 -1.27 -8.60
CA GLU A 22 -21.17 -1.90 -8.79
C GLU A 22 -21.95 -2.05 -7.48
N ALA A 23 -21.26 -2.02 -6.34
CA ALA A 23 -21.86 -2.03 -5.01
C ALA A 23 -22.11 -0.62 -4.44
N ASP A 24 -21.97 0.43 -5.25
CA ASP A 24 -22.14 1.84 -4.88
C ASP A 24 -21.26 2.26 -3.67
N VAL A 25 -20.08 1.64 -3.52
CA VAL A 25 -19.17 1.99 -2.43
C VAL A 25 -18.52 3.34 -2.71
N VAL A 26 -18.66 4.25 -1.75
CA VAL A 26 -18.06 5.58 -1.83
C VAL A 26 -16.56 5.51 -1.54
N ASP A 27 -15.76 6.05 -2.46
CA ASP A 27 -14.32 6.27 -2.23
C ASP A 27 -14.11 7.49 -1.32
N THR A 28 -13.76 7.23 -0.06
CA THR A 28 -13.49 8.27 0.94
C THR A 28 -12.07 8.84 0.86
N GLN A 29 -11.19 8.28 0.03
CA GLN A 29 -9.77 8.66 -0.05
C GLN A 29 -9.46 9.50 -1.30
N ILE A 30 -10.44 10.21 -1.87
CA ILE A 30 -10.32 10.89 -3.18
C ILE A 30 -9.13 11.87 -3.27
N SER A 31 -8.72 12.46 -2.14
CA SER A 31 -7.54 13.33 -2.04
C SER A 31 -6.22 12.64 -2.40
N ASP A 32 -6.19 11.31 -2.40
CA ASP A 32 -5.02 10.52 -2.77
C ASP A 32 -4.83 10.42 -4.30
N LEU A 33 -5.88 10.68 -5.08
CA LEU A 33 -5.81 10.64 -6.54
C LEU A 33 -5.08 11.88 -7.08
N PRO A 34 -4.30 11.73 -8.15
CA PRO A 34 -3.62 12.87 -8.74
C PRO A 34 -4.62 13.75 -9.49
N ALA A 35 -4.43 15.07 -9.41
CA ALA A 35 -5.28 16.04 -10.10
C ALA A 35 -5.27 15.84 -11.63
N SER A 36 -4.12 15.46 -12.18
CA SER A 36 -3.93 15.07 -13.57
C SER A 36 -3.32 13.66 -13.66
N PRO A 37 -3.73 12.85 -14.66
CA PRO A 37 -3.21 11.50 -14.78
C PRO A 37 -1.79 11.50 -15.41
N PRO A 38 -1.00 10.44 -15.17
CA PRO A 38 0.23 10.21 -15.93
C PRO A 38 0.00 10.06 -17.44
N THR A 39 1.00 10.37 -18.25
CA THR A 39 0.91 10.39 -19.74
C THR A 39 0.37 9.09 -20.35
N ALA A 40 0.76 7.92 -19.82
CA ALA A 40 0.27 6.64 -20.33
C ALA A 40 -1.23 6.47 -20.10
N VAL A 41 -1.74 6.94 -18.95
CA VAL A 41 -3.18 6.96 -18.65
C VAL A 41 -3.91 7.96 -19.56
N THR A 42 -3.36 9.16 -19.77
CA THR A 42 -3.91 10.14 -20.73
C THR A 42 -4.03 9.54 -22.13
N THR A 43 -3.00 8.82 -22.59
CA THR A 43 -2.97 8.21 -23.92
C THR A 43 -4.07 7.16 -24.07
N ARG A 44 -4.28 6.33 -23.03
CA ARG A 44 -5.34 5.33 -23.04
C ARG A 44 -6.74 5.95 -23.04
N LEU A 45 -6.93 7.03 -22.28
CA LEU A 45 -8.19 7.79 -22.28
C LEU A 45 -8.43 8.54 -23.58
N ALA A 46 -7.39 8.95 -24.32
CA ALA A 46 -7.57 9.57 -25.63
C ALA A 46 -8.10 8.59 -26.69
N ALA A 47 -7.86 7.28 -26.52
CA ALA A 47 -8.37 6.24 -27.42
C ALA A 47 -9.88 5.99 -27.27
N ILE A 48 -10.45 6.33 -26.11
CA ILE A 48 -11.89 6.24 -25.81
C ILE A 48 -12.27 7.60 -25.22
N PRO A 49 -12.78 8.57 -26.00
CA PRO A 49 -12.71 10.02 -25.74
C PRO A 49 -13.34 10.44 -24.40
N LEU A 50 -12.61 10.18 -23.32
CA LEU A 50 -12.98 10.32 -21.93
C LEU A 50 -12.00 11.29 -21.28
N ALA A 51 -12.53 12.18 -20.46
CA ALA A 51 -11.71 13.06 -19.65
C ALA A 51 -11.35 12.35 -18.33
N TRP A 52 -10.13 12.56 -17.82
CA TRP A 52 -9.78 12.11 -16.48
C TRP A 52 -10.78 12.61 -15.44
N SER A 53 -11.17 13.88 -15.53
CA SER A 53 -12.11 14.51 -14.59
C SER A 53 -13.49 13.85 -14.58
N SER A 54 -13.95 13.27 -15.70
CA SER A 54 -15.28 12.64 -15.79
C SER A 54 -15.33 11.22 -15.22
N LEU A 55 -14.18 10.61 -14.93
CA LEU A 55 -14.15 9.26 -14.37
C LEU A 55 -14.56 9.25 -12.88
N PRO A 56 -15.38 8.26 -12.45
CA PRO A 56 -15.55 7.95 -11.04
C PRO A 56 -14.21 7.68 -10.35
N SER A 57 -14.11 8.00 -9.06
CA SER A 57 -12.86 7.87 -8.29
C SER A 57 -12.34 6.43 -8.22
N LEU A 58 -13.23 5.43 -8.11
CA LEU A 58 -12.85 4.01 -8.17
C LEU A 58 -12.27 3.62 -9.54
N ALA A 59 -12.85 4.12 -10.64
CA ALA A 59 -12.32 3.90 -11.99
C ALA A 59 -10.96 4.58 -12.18
N LYS A 60 -10.75 5.77 -11.62
CA LYS A 60 -9.44 6.44 -11.59
C LYS A 60 -8.37 5.59 -10.92
N ARG A 61 -8.67 5.02 -9.73
CA ARG A 61 -7.75 4.11 -9.03
C ARG A 61 -7.46 2.85 -9.82
N ALA A 62 -8.50 2.24 -10.38
CA ALA A 62 -8.38 1.02 -11.17
C ALA A 62 -7.51 1.26 -12.40
N LEU A 63 -7.70 2.39 -13.09
CA LEU A 63 -6.91 2.75 -14.27
C LEU A 63 -5.45 3.04 -13.95
N LEU A 64 -5.18 3.73 -12.82
CA LEU A 64 -3.81 3.92 -12.34
C LEU A 64 -3.16 2.58 -12.02
N TRP A 65 -3.83 1.72 -11.26
CA TRP A 65 -3.34 0.38 -10.94
C TRP A 65 -3.07 -0.46 -12.20
N ASP A 66 -4.02 -0.51 -13.14
CA ASP A 66 -3.91 -1.29 -14.37
C ASP A 66 -2.73 -0.85 -15.24
N ALA A 67 -2.48 0.46 -15.30
CA ALA A 67 -1.33 1.05 -15.98
C ALA A 67 -0.01 0.96 -15.18
N GLY A 68 -0.04 0.41 -13.97
CA GLY A 68 1.14 0.25 -13.11
C GLY A 68 1.55 1.50 -12.34
N TYR A 69 0.67 2.47 -12.12
CA TYR A 69 0.97 3.63 -11.29
C TYR A 69 0.50 3.44 -9.85
N VAL A 70 1.44 3.57 -8.92
CA VAL A 70 1.19 3.44 -7.47
C VAL A 70 1.63 4.73 -6.77
N ARG A 71 0.90 5.11 -5.73
CA ARG A 71 1.18 6.34 -4.99
C ARG A 71 2.57 6.26 -4.34
N SER A 72 3.37 7.30 -4.58
CA SER A 72 4.68 7.47 -3.94
C SER A 72 4.51 8.02 -2.53
N THR A 73 5.40 7.60 -1.65
CA THR A 73 5.51 8.11 -0.28
C THR A 73 6.62 9.16 -0.13
N ALA A 74 7.38 9.46 -1.20
CA ALA A 74 8.42 10.49 -1.24
C ALA A 74 8.13 11.61 -2.25
N GLY A 75 8.47 12.85 -1.84
CA GLY A 75 8.79 13.97 -2.74
C GLY A 75 7.66 14.50 -3.61
N ALA A 76 8.01 15.40 -4.54
CA ALA A 76 7.08 16.16 -5.39
C ALA A 76 6.25 15.33 -6.40
N THR A 77 6.56 14.03 -6.56
CA THR A 77 5.88 13.14 -7.51
C THR A 77 4.87 12.26 -6.77
N ALA A 78 3.57 12.49 -6.98
CA ALA A 78 2.52 11.76 -6.26
C ALA A 78 2.45 10.26 -6.62
N TYR A 79 2.95 9.84 -7.79
CA TYR A 79 2.85 8.48 -8.31
C TYR A 79 4.15 8.04 -9.00
N VAL A 80 4.49 6.75 -8.87
CA VAL A 80 5.62 6.11 -9.55
C VAL A 80 5.16 4.95 -10.42
N GLN A 81 5.94 4.67 -11.47
CA GLN A 81 5.70 3.54 -12.36
C GLN A 81 6.25 2.25 -11.73
N VAL A 82 5.34 1.31 -11.53
CA VAL A 82 5.61 -0.10 -11.29
C VAL A 82 5.63 -0.82 -12.64
N GLN A 83 6.65 -1.62 -12.83
CA GLN A 83 6.81 -2.50 -13.97
C GLN A 83 6.65 -3.95 -13.54
N THR A 84 6.25 -4.80 -14.47
CA THR A 84 6.08 -6.24 -14.25
C THR A 84 7.02 -7.00 -15.16
N ARG A 85 7.19 -8.31 -14.91
CA ARG A 85 7.99 -9.15 -15.78
C ARG A 85 7.49 -9.05 -17.22
N CYS A 86 8.41 -8.75 -18.13
CA CYS A 86 8.15 -8.79 -19.55
C CYS A 86 7.68 -10.19 -19.98
N ALA A 87 6.64 -10.25 -20.80
CA ALA A 87 6.34 -11.43 -21.62
C ALA A 87 6.95 -11.29 -23.02
N ASN A 88 6.99 -10.06 -23.53
CA ASN A 88 7.66 -9.62 -24.76
C ASN A 88 8.15 -8.17 -24.53
N THR A 89 7.71 -7.20 -25.34
CA THR A 89 7.88 -5.77 -25.08
C THR A 89 6.83 -5.20 -24.11
N THR A 90 5.92 -6.05 -23.64
CA THR A 90 4.84 -5.71 -22.71
C THR A 90 4.98 -6.57 -21.46
N GLY A 91 4.76 -5.95 -20.31
CA GLY A 91 4.75 -6.61 -19.01
C GLY A 91 3.50 -7.45 -18.82
N ARG A 92 3.55 -8.41 -17.90
CA ARG A 92 2.33 -9.07 -17.42
C ARG A 92 1.39 -8.05 -16.76
N SER A 93 0.10 -8.38 -16.66
CA SER A 93 -0.86 -7.50 -15.97
C SER A 93 -0.46 -7.30 -14.50
N MET A 94 -0.78 -6.12 -13.95
CA MET A 94 -0.64 -5.85 -12.51
C MET A 94 -1.44 -6.83 -11.64
N ALA A 95 -2.48 -7.47 -12.18
CA ALA A 95 -3.19 -8.55 -11.49
C ALA A 95 -2.30 -9.77 -11.14
N SER A 96 -1.16 -9.93 -11.82
CA SER A 96 -0.27 -11.09 -11.68
C SER A 96 0.88 -10.91 -10.68
N ILE A 97 0.98 -9.74 -10.03
CA ILE A 97 2.16 -9.44 -9.20
C ILE A 97 2.08 -10.03 -7.78
N ALA A 98 0.91 -10.49 -7.35
CA ALA A 98 0.77 -11.08 -6.01
C ALA A 98 1.72 -12.26 -5.83
N VAL A 99 2.53 -12.20 -4.77
CA VAL A 99 3.37 -13.32 -4.34
C VAL A 99 2.53 -14.20 -3.41
N ARG A 100 2.32 -15.46 -3.79
CA ARG A 100 1.52 -16.41 -3.02
C ARG A 100 2.31 -16.96 -1.84
N ARG A 101 1.63 -17.50 -0.82
CA ARG A 101 2.26 -18.07 0.37
C ARG A 101 3.36 -19.09 0.06
N PRO A 102 3.20 -20.06 -0.87
CA PRO A 102 4.25 -21.01 -1.20
C PRO A 102 5.47 -20.37 -1.89
N GLN A 103 5.31 -19.20 -2.49
CA GLN A 103 6.38 -18.45 -3.16
C GLN A 103 7.12 -17.51 -2.20
N PHE A 104 6.53 -17.22 -1.03
CA PHE A 104 7.19 -16.44 0.00
C PHE A 104 8.09 -17.36 0.84
N GLY A 105 9.40 -17.34 0.56
CA GLY A 105 10.41 -18.15 1.26
C GLY A 105 10.67 -17.73 2.72
N GLY A 106 10.13 -16.59 3.16
CA GLY A 106 10.30 -16.08 4.52
C GLY A 106 9.40 -16.75 5.58
N ALA A 107 9.75 -16.54 6.84
CA ALA A 107 8.92 -16.94 7.98
C ALA A 107 7.61 -16.14 8.01
N THR A 108 6.50 -16.79 8.40
CA THR A 108 5.18 -16.15 8.46
C THR A 108 4.48 -16.33 9.79
N VAL A 109 3.71 -15.32 10.17
CA VAL A 109 2.76 -15.36 11.28
C VAL A 109 1.35 -15.58 10.73
N VAL A 110 0.54 -16.35 11.47
CA VAL A 110 -0.87 -16.59 11.16
C VAL A 110 -1.71 -15.57 11.91
N CYS A 111 -2.55 -14.85 11.20
CA CYS A 111 -3.45 -13.86 11.76
C CYS A 111 -4.89 -14.29 11.59
N ALA A 112 -5.73 -14.01 12.60
CA ALA A 112 -7.17 -14.14 12.46
C ALA A 112 -7.68 -13.07 11.50
N SER A 113 -8.49 -13.49 10.52
CA SER A 113 -9.15 -12.58 9.58
C SER A 113 -10.14 -11.69 10.34
N SER A 114 -10.04 -10.37 10.15
CA SER A 114 -11.08 -9.45 10.62
C SER A 114 -12.10 -9.08 9.54
N ALA A 115 -11.91 -9.58 8.31
CA ALA A 115 -12.91 -9.48 7.26
C ALA A 115 -14.20 -10.20 7.68
N ARG A 116 -15.23 -9.43 8.01
CA ARG A 116 -16.57 -9.97 8.33
C ARG A 116 -17.11 -10.73 7.13
N ASN A 117 -17.69 -11.91 7.36
CA ASN A 117 -18.22 -12.84 6.35
C ASN A 117 -17.16 -13.51 5.47
N ALA A 118 -15.92 -13.59 5.95
CA ALA A 118 -14.87 -14.35 5.31
C ALA A 118 -15.07 -15.86 5.45
N THR A 119 -14.96 -16.63 4.35
CA THR A 119 -14.80 -18.10 4.47
C THR A 119 -13.39 -18.46 4.92
N THR A 120 -12.41 -17.59 4.71
CA THR A 120 -11.07 -17.72 5.32
C THR A 120 -11.10 -17.16 6.74
N THR A 121 -10.80 -17.99 7.73
CA THR A 121 -10.68 -17.53 9.12
C THR A 121 -9.32 -16.94 9.43
N THR A 122 -8.33 -17.13 8.55
CA THR A 122 -6.94 -16.72 8.79
C THR A 122 -6.24 -16.28 7.51
N TYR A 123 -5.22 -15.45 7.67
CA TYR A 123 -4.30 -15.05 6.61
C TYR A 123 -2.87 -15.02 7.14
N PHE A 124 -1.90 -15.00 6.22
CA PHE A 124 -0.49 -15.02 6.55
C PHE A 124 0.16 -13.66 6.32
N ARG A 125 1.08 -13.30 7.23
CA ARG A 125 1.95 -12.13 7.10
C ARG A 125 3.40 -12.51 7.38
N GLN A 126 4.33 -11.68 6.96
CA GLN A 126 5.75 -11.82 7.32
C GLN A 126 5.95 -11.82 8.85
N ALA A 127 6.69 -12.81 9.37
CA ALA A 127 6.99 -12.96 10.80
C ALA A 127 8.30 -12.30 11.25
N SER A 128 9.27 -12.20 10.36
CA SER A 128 10.62 -11.69 10.64
C SER A 128 11.03 -10.69 9.59
N SER A 129 11.98 -9.82 9.89
CA SER A 129 12.58 -8.89 8.91
C SER A 129 13.24 -9.59 7.72
N GLY A 130 13.67 -10.84 7.85
CA GLY A 130 14.25 -11.63 6.74
C GLY A 130 13.29 -11.89 5.58
N VAL A 131 13.72 -11.56 4.37
CA VAL A 131 13.09 -11.94 3.09
C VAL A 131 14.11 -12.75 2.30
N VAL A 132 13.77 -14.00 1.99
CA VAL A 132 14.64 -14.94 1.26
C VAL A 132 13.86 -15.60 0.12
N ASP A 133 14.58 -16.01 -0.93
CA ASP A 133 14.07 -16.78 -2.07
C ASP A 133 12.81 -16.20 -2.73
N LEU A 134 12.74 -14.87 -2.81
CA LEU A 134 11.60 -14.19 -3.40
C LEU A 134 11.70 -14.18 -4.93
N GLU A 135 10.72 -14.79 -5.58
CA GLU A 135 10.53 -14.63 -7.01
C GLU A 135 9.92 -13.26 -7.32
N TRP A 136 10.75 -12.29 -7.72
CA TRP A 136 10.30 -10.93 -8.03
C TRP A 136 9.30 -10.90 -9.18
N THR A 137 8.12 -10.35 -8.95
CA THR A 137 7.04 -10.21 -9.95
C THR A 137 6.85 -8.76 -10.42
N CYS A 138 7.34 -7.79 -9.65
CA CYS A 138 7.31 -6.37 -9.94
C CYS A 138 8.63 -5.68 -9.65
N ALA A 139 8.82 -4.52 -10.27
CA ALA A 139 9.94 -3.61 -10.07
C ALA A 139 9.47 -2.15 -10.06
N THR A 140 10.18 -1.28 -9.35
CA THR A 140 9.86 0.15 -9.28
C THR A 140 11.14 0.99 -9.13
N GLN A 141 11.06 2.27 -9.50
CA GLN A 141 12.17 3.21 -9.38
C GLN A 141 12.20 3.92 -8.02
N ALA A 142 13.41 4.24 -7.58
CA ALA A 142 13.75 5.00 -6.38
C ALA A 142 14.03 6.50 -6.74
N PRO A 143 14.09 7.43 -5.76
CA PRO A 143 13.94 7.23 -4.31
C PRO A 143 12.48 7.22 -3.86
N LEU A 144 12.18 6.37 -2.87
CA LEU A 144 10.91 6.31 -2.14
C LEU A 144 11.17 6.52 -0.65
N ALA A 145 10.17 6.98 0.09
CA ALA A 145 10.33 7.21 1.52
C ALA A 145 10.43 5.87 2.25
N ASN A 146 11.27 5.86 3.28
CA ASN A 146 11.23 4.79 4.26
C ASN A 146 9.91 4.93 5.05
N GLY A 147 9.19 3.84 5.24
CA GLY A 147 7.91 3.91 5.95
C GLY A 147 7.19 2.60 6.19
N ALA A 148 7.63 1.49 5.60
CA ALA A 148 7.01 0.19 5.79
C ALA A 148 7.93 -0.80 6.51
N SER A 149 7.31 -1.58 7.39
CA SER A 149 7.97 -2.56 8.27
C SER A 149 7.79 -4.01 7.81
N ILE A 150 7.07 -4.25 6.71
CA ILE A 150 6.93 -5.58 6.11
C ILE A 150 7.04 -5.47 4.58
N ALA A 151 7.51 -6.55 3.96
CA ALA A 151 7.63 -6.73 2.52
C ALA A 151 6.53 -7.63 1.94
N TRP A 152 5.82 -8.39 2.78
CA TRP A 152 4.84 -9.36 2.32
C TRP A 152 3.70 -9.62 3.32
N ALA A 153 2.48 -9.70 2.81
CA ALA A 153 1.28 -10.13 3.51
C ALA A 153 0.19 -10.50 2.50
N GLN A 154 -0.65 -11.47 2.87
CA GLN A 154 -1.93 -11.73 2.21
C GLN A 154 -2.95 -10.62 2.52
N ASP A 155 -3.98 -10.52 1.66
CA ASP A 155 -5.06 -9.56 1.81
C ASP A 155 -6.13 -10.04 2.80
N ASP A 156 -6.51 -9.18 3.74
CA ASP A 156 -7.58 -9.36 4.72
C ASP A 156 -8.55 -8.15 4.71
N LEU A 157 -8.48 -7.30 3.68
CA LEU A 157 -9.35 -6.14 3.60
C LEU A 157 -10.79 -6.60 3.35
N GLY A 158 -11.74 -6.00 4.07
CA GLY A 158 -13.15 -6.31 3.92
C GLY A 158 -13.68 -6.06 2.50
N PRO A 159 -14.80 -6.68 2.12
CA PRO A 159 -15.37 -6.60 0.78
C PRO A 159 -15.84 -5.19 0.39
N LEU A 160 -16.03 -4.29 1.35
CA LEU A 160 -16.42 -2.89 1.14
C LEU A 160 -15.27 -1.90 1.39
N THR A 161 -14.05 -2.40 1.64
CA THR A 161 -12.89 -1.54 1.87
C THR A 161 -12.23 -1.20 0.54
N VAL A 162 -12.11 0.11 0.26
CA VAL A 162 -11.38 0.63 -0.89
C VAL A 162 -9.87 0.50 -0.63
N PRO A 163 -9.13 -0.28 -1.41
CA PRO A 163 -7.68 -0.41 -1.27
C PRO A 163 -6.98 0.87 -1.74
N THR A 164 -5.87 1.22 -1.09
CA THR A 164 -5.04 2.39 -1.40
C THR A 164 -3.60 1.97 -1.64
N PRO A 165 -3.23 1.59 -2.88
CA PRO A 165 -1.88 1.19 -3.21
C PRO A 165 -0.88 2.32 -2.97
N GLN A 166 0.10 2.08 -2.10
CA GLN A 166 1.20 2.97 -1.77
C GLN A 166 2.49 2.17 -1.78
N VAL A 167 3.55 2.72 -2.35
CA VAL A 167 4.85 2.05 -2.39
C VAL A 167 5.81 2.67 -1.38
N PHE A 168 6.48 1.79 -0.66
CA PHE A 168 7.43 2.14 0.40
C PHE A 168 8.77 1.48 0.14
N MET A 169 9.84 2.15 0.57
CA MET A 169 11.12 1.49 0.78
C MET A 169 11.05 0.68 2.09
N VAL A 170 11.49 -0.57 2.03
CA VAL A 170 11.52 -1.52 3.16
C VAL A 170 12.95 -1.97 3.37
N HIS A 171 13.42 -1.83 4.61
CA HIS A 171 14.71 -2.38 5.02
C HIS A 171 14.49 -3.72 5.72
N THR A 172 15.16 -4.74 5.20
CA THR A 172 15.25 -6.08 5.80
C THR A 172 16.63 -6.28 6.38
N ASP A 173 16.84 -7.36 7.14
CA ASP A 173 18.18 -7.68 7.69
C ASP A 173 19.23 -7.92 6.61
N THR A 174 18.79 -8.30 5.40
CA THR A 174 19.68 -8.76 4.31
C THR A 174 19.75 -7.78 3.15
N GLN A 175 18.75 -6.94 2.95
CA GLN A 175 18.66 -6.04 1.79
C GLN A 175 17.67 -4.89 1.98
N THR A 176 17.78 -3.88 1.12
CA THR A 176 16.73 -2.87 0.92
C THR A 176 15.92 -3.25 -0.31
N LEU A 177 14.60 -3.24 -0.19
CA LEU A 177 13.67 -3.53 -1.28
C LEU A 177 12.50 -2.53 -1.26
N PHE A 178 11.58 -2.68 -2.20
CA PHE A 178 10.33 -1.91 -2.21
C PHE A 178 9.14 -2.82 -1.96
N ALA A 179 8.08 -2.29 -1.36
CA ALA A 179 6.84 -3.02 -1.19
C ALA A 179 5.65 -2.12 -1.45
N ILE A 180 4.66 -2.65 -2.19
CA ILE A 180 3.38 -2.01 -2.39
C ILE A 180 2.44 -2.48 -1.29
N HIS A 181 1.98 -1.55 -0.47
CA HIS A 181 0.97 -1.77 0.56
C HIS A 181 -0.37 -1.26 0.05
N THR A 182 -1.44 -2.01 0.29
CA THR A 182 -2.78 -1.67 -0.23
C THR A 182 -3.76 -1.30 0.88
N SER A 183 -3.35 -1.39 2.15
CA SER A 183 -4.11 -0.89 3.29
C SER A 183 -4.22 0.64 3.27
N PRO A 184 -5.39 1.21 3.62
CA PRO A 184 -5.55 2.65 3.83
C PRO A 184 -5.06 3.14 5.19
N TRP A 185 -4.35 2.30 5.93
CA TRP A 185 -3.73 2.62 7.21
C TRP A 185 -2.32 2.05 7.27
N PRO A 186 -1.46 2.58 8.16
CA PRO A 186 -0.14 2.01 8.38
C PRO A 186 -0.19 0.53 8.70
N SER A 187 0.69 -0.25 8.08
CA SER A 187 0.79 -1.68 8.32
C SER A 187 1.38 -1.98 9.69
N ALA A 188 0.90 -3.06 10.32
CA ALA A 188 1.54 -3.60 11.51
C ALA A 188 2.96 -4.12 11.18
N SER A 189 3.87 -4.05 12.14
CA SER A 189 5.22 -4.60 12.03
C SER A 189 5.24 -6.09 11.70
N TYR A 190 6.40 -6.58 11.24
CA TYR A 190 6.61 -8.03 11.07
C TYR A 190 6.36 -8.77 12.40
N GLY A 191 5.88 -10.01 12.31
CA GLY A 191 5.59 -10.85 13.48
C GLY A 191 4.30 -10.49 14.21
N MET A 192 3.66 -9.38 13.87
CA MET A 192 2.43 -8.92 14.50
C MET A 192 1.21 -9.08 13.58
N CYS A 193 0.05 -9.27 14.18
CA CYS A 193 -1.22 -9.14 13.48
C CYS A 193 -1.78 -7.72 13.63
N PRO A 194 -2.30 -7.11 12.55
CA PRO A 194 -3.02 -5.85 12.64
C PRO A 194 -4.19 -5.90 13.62
N ALA A 195 -4.55 -4.73 14.16
CA ALA A 195 -5.74 -4.62 15.01
C ALA A 195 -7.01 -4.99 14.22
N PRO A 196 -8.03 -5.60 14.84
CA PRO A 196 -9.23 -6.06 14.12
C PRO A 196 -9.96 -4.97 13.32
N ASN A 197 -9.90 -3.71 13.76
CA ASN A 197 -10.49 -2.56 13.07
C ASN A 197 -9.61 -1.96 11.96
N ARG A 198 -8.44 -2.55 11.70
CA ARG A 198 -7.46 -2.14 10.68
C ARG A 198 -6.90 -3.38 9.97
N PRO A 199 -7.71 -4.14 9.22
CA PRO A 199 -7.27 -5.36 8.54
C PRO A 199 -6.03 -5.18 7.65
N SER A 200 -5.28 -6.25 7.39
CA SER A 200 -4.16 -6.15 6.44
C SER A 200 -4.70 -6.06 5.01
N GLY A 201 -4.09 -5.23 4.16
CA GLY A 201 -4.15 -5.40 2.72
C GLY A 201 -3.02 -6.29 2.24
N LEU A 202 -3.11 -6.68 0.97
CA LEU A 202 -2.00 -7.30 0.27
C LEU A 202 -0.77 -6.41 0.37
N VAL A 203 0.36 -7.02 0.71
CA VAL A 203 1.68 -6.37 0.59
C VAL A 203 2.49 -7.13 -0.44
N VAL A 204 2.85 -6.45 -1.52
CA VAL A 204 3.56 -7.04 -2.66
C VAL A 204 5.00 -6.53 -2.69
N PRO A 205 6.00 -7.42 -2.54
CA PRO A 205 7.39 -7.03 -2.66
C PRO A 205 7.79 -6.80 -4.13
N CYS A 206 8.48 -5.69 -4.39
CA CYS A 206 9.04 -5.32 -5.67
C CYS A 206 10.55 -5.07 -5.56
N VAL A 207 11.27 -5.37 -6.64
CA VAL A 207 12.70 -5.07 -6.72
C VAL A 207 12.92 -3.60 -7.07
N GLY A 208 14.02 -3.03 -6.58
CA GLY A 208 14.47 -1.73 -7.05
C GLY A 208 15.01 -1.83 -8.47
N LEU A 209 14.61 -0.90 -9.34
CA LEU A 209 15.29 -0.68 -10.61
C LEU A 209 16.51 0.20 -10.36
N ASP A 210 17.68 -0.43 -10.24
CA ASP A 210 18.97 0.24 -10.32
C ASP A 210 19.65 -0.11 -11.65
N ALA A 211 20.84 0.45 -11.92
CA ALA A 211 21.57 0.21 -13.16
C ALA A 211 21.91 -1.29 -13.41
N THR A 212 21.85 -2.14 -12.39
CA THR A 212 22.17 -3.58 -12.45
C THR A 212 20.92 -4.47 -12.53
N THR A 213 19.81 -4.12 -11.88
CA THR A 213 18.51 -4.82 -11.97
C THR A 213 17.63 -4.33 -13.11
N ALA A 214 17.88 -3.14 -13.65
CA ALA A 214 17.35 -2.67 -14.93
C ALA A 214 18.04 -3.39 -16.12
N LYS A 215 18.32 -4.70 -15.99
CA LYS A 215 18.70 -5.53 -17.13
C LYS A 215 17.70 -5.27 -18.24
N THR A 216 18.22 -4.79 -19.37
CA THR A 216 17.42 -4.40 -20.51
C THR A 216 16.50 -5.56 -20.91
N GLY A 217 15.18 -5.33 -20.80
CA GLY A 217 14.16 -6.27 -21.24
C GLY A 217 13.60 -7.25 -20.20
N LEU A 218 13.95 -7.15 -18.90
CA LEU A 218 13.29 -7.99 -17.87
C LEU A 218 11.99 -7.37 -17.35
N TRP A 219 11.93 -6.04 -17.26
CA TRP A 219 10.82 -5.28 -16.70
C TRP A 219 10.19 -4.38 -17.75
N CYS A 220 8.87 -4.48 -17.87
CA CYS A 220 8.08 -3.77 -18.87
C CYS A 220 6.87 -3.10 -18.21
N ASN A 221 6.33 -2.08 -18.86
CA ASN A 221 5.05 -1.52 -18.42
C ASN A 221 3.95 -2.59 -18.50
N PRO A 222 3.04 -2.66 -17.52
CA PRO A 222 2.05 -3.73 -17.47
C PRO A 222 1.12 -3.74 -18.68
N ALA A 223 0.70 -4.93 -19.09
CA ALA A 223 -0.37 -5.08 -20.08
C ALA A 223 -1.70 -4.56 -19.50
N PRO A 224 -2.48 -3.77 -20.28
CA PRO A 224 -3.84 -3.40 -19.93
C PRO A 224 -4.72 -4.63 -19.67
N SER A 225 -5.63 -4.55 -18.70
CA SER A 225 -6.65 -5.59 -18.50
C SER A 225 -7.89 -5.34 -19.36
N SER A 226 -8.47 -6.43 -19.87
CA SER A 226 -9.70 -6.40 -20.64
C SER A 226 -10.90 -5.86 -19.84
N LEU A 227 -10.94 -6.10 -18.53
CA LEU A 227 -11.98 -5.54 -17.67
C LEU A 227 -11.90 -4.01 -17.60
N MET A 228 -10.70 -3.45 -17.44
CA MET A 228 -10.54 -2.00 -17.42
C MET A 228 -10.93 -1.39 -18.77
N ASP A 229 -10.58 -2.02 -19.89
CA ASP A 229 -10.98 -1.56 -21.23
C ASP A 229 -12.52 -1.60 -21.41
N ALA A 230 -13.17 -2.69 -21.02
CA ALA A 230 -14.63 -2.81 -21.08
C ALA A 230 -15.33 -1.80 -20.17
N TRP A 231 -14.78 -1.56 -18.97
CA TRP A 231 -15.33 -0.58 -18.03
C TRP A 231 -15.19 0.85 -18.55
N LEU A 232 -14.04 1.22 -19.14
CA LEU A 232 -13.90 2.52 -19.79
C LEU A 232 -14.87 2.69 -20.97
N ALA A 233 -15.06 1.66 -21.79
CA ALA A 233 -16.04 1.71 -22.87
C ALA A 233 -17.47 1.93 -22.34
N ASN A 234 -17.87 1.24 -21.27
CA ASN A 234 -19.17 1.43 -20.62
C ASN A 234 -19.33 2.83 -19.99
N LEU A 235 -18.27 3.38 -19.37
CA LEU A 235 -18.30 4.74 -18.83
C LEU A 235 -18.43 5.80 -19.92
N HIS A 236 -17.95 5.51 -21.14
CA HIS A 236 -18.12 6.37 -22.30
C HIS A 236 -19.53 6.24 -22.90
N ASP A 237 -20.01 5.01 -23.05
CA ASP A 237 -21.33 4.67 -23.57
C ASP A 237 -21.98 3.59 -22.68
N PRO A 238 -22.93 3.98 -21.80
CA PRO A 238 -23.59 3.04 -20.89
C PRO A 238 -24.40 1.93 -21.57
N THR A 239 -24.65 2.03 -22.88
CA THR A 239 -25.29 0.96 -23.66
C THR A 239 -24.36 -0.21 -23.95
N VAL A 240 -23.04 0.00 -23.84
CA VAL A 240 -22.02 -1.04 -23.98
C VAL A 240 -21.90 -1.80 -22.66
N PRO A 241 -22.24 -3.10 -22.60
CA PRO A 241 -22.17 -3.87 -21.36
C PRO A 241 -20.72 -4.19 -20.96
N VAL A 242 -20.45 -4.16 -19.66
CA VAL A 242 -19.18 -4.68 -19.13
C VAL A 242 -19.23 -6.21 -19.10
N VAL A 243 -18.59 -6.85 -20.07
CA VAL A 243 -18.49 -8.31 -20.11
C VAL A 243 -17.32 -8.75 -19.24
N LEU A 244 -17.63 -9.37 -18.11
CA LEU A 244 -16.62 -9.94 -17.22
C LEU A 244 -15.94 -11.13 -17.92
N PRO A 245 -14.59 -11.22 -17.89
CA PRO A 245 -13.91 -12.40 -18.39
C PRO A 245 -14.43 -13.62 -17.63
N THR A 246 -15.05 -14.55 -18.34
CA THR A 246 -15.40 -15.84 -17.75
C THR A 246 -14.09 -16.58 -17.54
N THR A 247 -13.65 -16.72 -16.28
CA THR A 247 -12.53 -17.58 -15.95
C THR A 247 -12.84 -18.95 -16.55
N LEU A 248 -12.11 -19.34 -17.60
CA LEU A 248 -12.18 -20.71 -18.11
C LEU A 248 -11.85 -21.58 -16.89
N ALA A 249 -12.85 -22.32 -16.41
CA ALA A 249 -12.64 -23.36 -15.42
C ALA A 249 -11.45 -24.20 -15.93
N PRO A 250 -10.46 -24.51 -15.08
CA PRO A 250 -9.35 -25.33 -15.53
C PRO A 250 -9.93 -26.60 -16.14
N ALA A 251 -9.67 -26.80 -17.43
CA ALA A 251 -10.05 -28.01 -18.13
C ALA A 251 -9.57 -29.16 -17.25
N THR A 252 -10.53 -29.96 -16.80
CA THR A 252 -10.29 -31.15 -16.01
C THR A 252 -9.44 -32.06 -16.87
N MET A 253 -8.11 -31.97 -16.74
CA MET A 253 -7.23 -33.00 -17.26
C MET A 253 -7.59 -34.26 -16.48
N ARG A 254 -8.36 -35.11 -17.15
CA ARG A 254 -8.58 -36.49 -16.79
C ARG A 254 -7.20 -37.15 -16.66
N PRO A 255 -6.78 -37.60 -15.46
CA PRO A 255 -5.57 -38.39 -15.36
C PRO A 255 -5.87 -39.73 -16.03
N THR A 256 -5.25 -39.94 -17.19
CA THR A 256 -5.09 -41.28 -17.75
C THR A 256 -3.68 -41.71 -17.37
N ASP A 257 -3.57 -42.98 -17.01
CA ASP A 257 -2.34 -43.74 -16.74
C ASP A 257 -1.80 -43.74 -15.30
N THR A 258 -2.51 -44.55 -14.50
CA THR A 258 -1.98 -45.66 -13.71
C THR A 258 -0.46 -45.88 -13.82
N ILE A 259 0.28 -45.48 -12.79
CA ILE A 259 1.58 -46.06 -12.47
C ILE A 259 1.43 -46.80 -11.14
N VAL A 260 1.50 -48.13 -11.24
CA VAL A 260 1.59 -49.07 -10.12
C VAL A 260 2.96 -48.89 -9.47
N ALA A 261 2.99 -48.47 -8.20
CA ALA A 261 4.17 -48.56 -7.34
C ALA A 261 3.96 -49.71 -6.32
N PRO A 262 4.96 -50.58 -6.09
CA PRO A 262 4.86 -51.67 -5.13
C PRO A 262 4.96 -51.17 -3.67
N PRO A 263 4.38 -51.91 -2.70
CA PRO A 263 4.32 -51.48 -1.30
C PRO A 263 5.69 -51.59 -0.63
N MET A 264 6.15 -50.52 0.01
CA MET A 264 7.27 -50.56 0.95
C MET A 264 6.77 -50.69 2.40
N PRO A 265 7.56 -51.34 3.29
CA PRO A 265 7.11 -51.71 4.62
C PRO A 265 7.09 -50.53 5.59
N VAL A 266 6.06 -50.51 6.43
CA VAL A 266 5.90 -49.63 7.58
C VAL A 266 6.84 -50.11 8.69
N SER A 267 7.78 -49.25 9.08
CA SER A 267 8.57 -49.41 10.29
C SER A 267 8.31 -48.24 11.23
N GLN A 268 7.50 -48.47 12.26
CA GLN A 268 7.45 -47.63 13.47
C GLN A 268 8.80 -47.67 14.18
N PRO A 269 9.16 -46.58 14.88
CA PRO A 269 9.81 -46.73 16.17
C PRO A 269 9.00 -46.14 17.32
N ASN A 270 9.05 -46.91 18.40
CA ASN A 270 8.48 -46.69 19.71
C ASN A 270 8.81 -45.33 20.33
N ALA A 271 7.81 -44.83 21.07
CA ALA A 271 8.00 -43.90 22.16
C ALA A 271 8.72 -44.56 23.33
N THR A 272 9.74 -43.89 23.86
CA THR A 272 10.18 -43.99 25.26
C THR A 272 10.71 -42.62 25.67
N GLY A 273 10.16 -42.09 26.76
CA GLY A 273 10.37 -40.72 27.20
C GLY A 273 11.66 -40.48 27.97
N ALA A 274 11.86 -39.21 28.36
CA ALA A 274 12.64 -38.82 29.53
C ALA A 274 12.22 -37.41 29.94
N VAL A 275 11.89 -37.28 31.22
CA VAL A 275 11.60 -36.06 31.96
C VAL A 275 12.90 -35.28 32.15
N GLY A 276 12.87 -33.96 32.01
CA GLY A 276 14.03 -33.09 32.24
C GLY A 276 13.61 -31.68 32.63
N THR A 277 13.28 -31.51 33.91
CA THR A 277 13.18 -30.24 34.63
C THR A 277 14.49 -29.45 34.56
N ALA A 278 14.44 -28.20 34.11
CA ALA A 278 15.46 -27.19 34.44
C ALA A 278 14.85 -25.78 34.39
N VAL A 279 14.49 -25.27 35.57
CA VAL A 279 14.25 -23.85 35.85
C VAL A 279 15.44 -23.39 36.68
N ILE A 280 16.31 -22.52 36.14
CA ILE A 280 17.20 -21.66 36.94
C ILE A 280 17.40 -20.30 36.25
N VAL A 281 16.67 -19.30 36.77
CA VAL A 281 17.13 -17.97 37.20
C VAL A 281 18.39 -17.38 36.54
N LEU A 282 18.21 -16.38 35.66
CA LEU A 282 19.19 -15.32 35.37
C LEU A 282 18.46 -13.99 35.13
N GLY A 283 17.78 -13.48 36.16
CA GLY A 283 17.12 -12.17 36.16
C GLY A 283 17.68 -11.31 37.27
N ALA A 284 18.67 -10.45 36.95
CA ALA A 284 19.03 -9.27 37.75
C ALA A 284 20.06 -8.36 37.04
N ALA A 285 20.92 -8.88 36.15
CA ALA A 285 22.00 -8.08 35.56
C ALA A 285 21.58 -7.23 34.34
N PHE A 286 20.59 -7.65 33.56
CA PHE A 286 20.17 -6.96 32.33
C PHE A 286 19.24 -5.76 32.57
N GLY A 287 18.55 -5.71 33.72
CA GLY A 287 17.62 -4.62 34.03
C GLY A 287 18.34 -3.29 34.31
N VAL A 288 19.49 -3.34 34.98
CA VAL A 288 20.24 -2.13 35.36
C VAL A 288 20.92 -1.50 34.14
N THR A 289 21.45 -2.30 33.21
CA THR A 289 22.07 -1.79 31.98
C THR A 289 21.05 -1.12 31.06
N ALA A 290 19.85 -1.68 30.92
CA ALA A 290 18.79 -1.08 30.11
C ALA A 290 18.32 0.28 30.68
N VAL A 291 18.22 0.40 32.00
CA VAL A 291 17.83 1.68 32.64
C VAL A 291 18.92 2.74 32.48
N VAL A 292 20.20 2.37 32.65
CA VAL A 292 21.32 3.33 32.47
C VAL A 292 21.39 3.80 31.02
N VAL A 293 21.26 2.90 30.03
CA VAL A 293 21.24 3.29 28.61
C VAL A 293 20.03 4.16 28.29
N GLY A 294 18.86 3.86 28.85
CA GLY A 294 17.65 4.68 28.69
C GLY A 294 17.82 6.10 29.24
N VAL A 295 18.38 6.24 30.44
CA VAL A 295 18.63 7.57 31.06
C VAL A 295 19.68 8.35 30.27
N CYS A 296 20.76 7.70 29.81
CA CYS A 296 21.77 8.34 28.98
C CYS A 296 21.20 8.81 27.62
N PHE A 297 20.32 8.01 27.00
CA PHE A 297 19.67 8.37 25.75
C PHE A 297 18.73 9.57 25.92
N ILE A 298 17.93 9.59 27.00
CA ILE A 298 17.03 10.72 27.31
C ILE A 298 17.83 12.00 27.56
N ALA A 299 18.91 11.94 28.35
CA ALA A 299 19.75 13.10 28.64
C ALA A 299 20.45 13.63 27.37
N TRP A 300 20.93 12.73 26.51
CA TRP A 300 21.51 13.09 25.21
C TRP A 300 20.48 13.74 24.29
N PHE A 301 19.28 13.17 24.20
CA PHE A 301 18.20 13.68 23.36
C PHE A 301 17.72 15.06 23.82
N GLN A 302 17.57 15.28 25.13
CA GLN A 302 17.21 16.58 25.70
C GLN A 302 18.26 17.65 25.38
N ARG A 303 19.55 17.31 25.48
CA ARG A 303 20.63 18.24 25.14
C ARG A 303 20.62 18.61 23.65
N LYS A 304 20.37 17.63 22.77
CA LYS A 304 20.24 17.85 21.33
C LYS A 304 19.05 18.75 20.98
N LEU A 305 17.93 18.57 21.69
CA LEU A 305 16.73 19.38 21.49
C LEU A 305 16.98 20.84 21.85
N GLN A 306 17.71 21.09 22.94
CA GLN A 306 18.08 22.44 23.35
C GLN A 306 18.99 23.13 22.33
N GLU A 307 19.98 22.40 21.79
CA GLU A 307 20.85 22.92 20.71
C GLU A 307 20.06 23.33 19.46
N MET A 308 19.00 22.60 19.11
CA MET A 308 18.14 22.95 17.96
C MET A 308 17.24 24.17 18.23
N ILE A 309 16.73 24.30 19.47
CA ILE A 309 15.91 25.46 19.86
C ILE A 309 16.76 26.73 19.80
N ASP A 310 17.96 26.71 20.38
CA ASP A 310 18.86 27.85 20.40
C ASP A 310 19.30 28.25 18.98
N ALA A 311 19.57 27.27 18.10
CA ALA A 311 19.88 27.52 16.70
C ALA A 311 18.69 28.11 15.91
N THR A 312 17.45 27.77 16.30
CA THR A 312 16.25 28.33 15.67
C THR A 312 16.02 29.78 16.13
N GLU A 313 16.27 30.08 17.42
CA GLU A 313 16.13 31.43 17.96
C GLU A 313 17.21 32.39 17.42
N SER A 314 18.44 31.90 17.19
CA SER A 314 19.50 32.71 16.58
C SER A 314 19.20 33.08 15.12
N ASN A 315 18.51 32.22 14.38
CA ASN A 315 18.11 32.48 12.99
C ASN A 315 16.93 33.45 12.86
N LEU A 316 16.14 33.63 13.93
CA LEU A 316 15.00 34.57 13.96
C LEU A 316 15.38 36.01 14.35
N ARG A 317 16.63 36.27 14.77
CA ARG A 317 17.10 37.61 15.21
C ARG A 317 17.87 38.42 14.15
N VAL A 318 17.81 38.05 12.87
CA VAL A 318 18.36 38.84 11.73
C VAL A 318 17.18 39.25 10.86
N ALA A 319 16.82 40.51 10.56
CA ALA A 319 17.34 41.84 10.84
C ALA A 319 16.14 42.85 10.80
N PRO A 320 16.19 44.02 11.45
CA PRO A 320 15.23 45.09 11.18
C PRO A 320 15.46 45.68 9.79
N ALA A 321 14.38 45.85 9.03
CA ALA A 321 14.42 46.47 7.71
C ALA A 321 14.87 47.95 7.79
N PRO A 322 15.62 48.46 6.79
CA PRO A 322 15.97 49.88 6.72
C PRO A 322 14.74 50.70 6.35
N LEU A 323 14.42 51.70 7.17
CA LEU A 323 13.49 52.77 6.86
C LEU A 323 14.21 53.79 5.98
N ASP A 324 13.87 53.86 4.69
CA ASP A 324 14.15 55.01 3.84
C ASP A 324 12.90 55.41 3.05
N ASN A 325 12.40 56.59 3.41
CA ASN A 325 11.90 57.67 2.55
C ASN A 325 10.95 57.30 1.40
N LEU A 326 9.64 57.50 1.63
CA LEU A 326 8.76 58.03 0.59
C LEU A 326 7.93 59.20 1.13
N GLU A 327 8.20 60.33 0.49
CA GLU A 327 7.61 61.64 0.63
C GLU A 327 6.17 61.68 0.08
N ALA A 328 5.39 62.60 0.65
CA ALA A 328 4.08 63.14 0.29
C ALA A 328 3.43 62.75 -1.06
N ASP A 329 2.13 62.42 -1.06
CA ASP A 329 1.10 63.42 -1.43
C ASP A 329 -0.35 63.02 -1.09
N ASP A 330 -1.09 64.06 -0.67
CA ASP A 330 -2.51 64.39 -0.69
C ASP A 330 -3.69 63.43 -0.32
N ARG A 331 -4.41 63.87 0.73
CA ARG A 331 -5.88 64.04 0.91
C ARG A 331 -6.83 62.87 0.61
N HIS A 332 -7.51 62.40 1.66
CA HIS A 332 -8.97 62.50 1.91
C HIS A 332 -9.26 61.82 3.27
N SER A 333 -9.64 62.56 4.29
CA SER A 333 -11.03 62.75 4.75
C SER A 333 -11.71 61.49 5.31
N SER A 334 -12.13 61.61 6.58
CA SER A 334 -13.19 60.87 7.29
C SER A 334 -12.84 59.63 8.12
N SER A 335 -12.65 59.90 9.42
CA SER A 335 -13.54 59.47 10.51
C SER A 335 -14.10 58.03 10.56
N GLY A 336 -13.91 57.38 11.72
CA GLY A 336 -14.89 56.46 12.33
C GLY A 336 -14.54 54.98 12.25
N LEU A 337 -13.94 54.41 13.29
CA LEU A 337 -14.60 53.65 14.37
C LEU A 337 -15.01 52.20 14.01
N TYR A 338 -14.25 51.26 14.58
CA TYR A 338 -14.63 49.91 15.06
C TYR A 338 -15.84 49.20 14.41
N GLY A 339 -15.55 48.17 13.61
CA GLY A 339 -16.49 47.09 13.28
C GLY A 339 -16.16 45.81 14.06
N PRO A 340 -17.12 45.17 14.75
CA PRO A 340 -16.88 43.99 15.58
C PRO A 340 -17.03 42.67 14.82
N LEU A 341 -16.40 41.68 15.44
CA LEU A 341 -16.48 40.21 15.27
C LEU A 341 -17.83 39.69 14.75
N VAL A 342 -17.74 38.88 13.69
CA VAL A 342 -18.84 38.05 13.17
C VAL A 342 -18.91 36.76 14.00
N THR A 343 -20.05 36.55 14.67
CA THR A 343 -20.45 35.25 15.22
C THR A 343 -21.42 34.53 14.27
N PRO A 344 -21.51 33.19 14.31
CA PRO A 344 -22.41 32.42 13.46
C PRO A 344 -23.86 32.53 13.91
N LYS A 345 -24.77 32.54 12.94
CA LYS A 345 -26.22 32.62 13.14
C LYS A 345 -26.79 31.23 13.33
N ASP A 346 -27.38 30.98 14.50
CA ASP A 346 -28.21 29.82 14.78
C ASP A 346 -29.44 29.76 13.87
N ALA A 347 -29.73 28.53 13.48
CA ALA A 347 -30.95 28.12 12.82
C ALA A 347 -32.05 27.95 13.87
N ASP A 348 -33.14 28.72 13.74
CA ASP A 348 -34.46 28.24 14.14
C ASP A 348 -35.56 29.06 13.45
N ARG A 349 -36.32 28.42 12.55
CA ARG A 349 -37.72 28.78 12.28
C ARG A 349 -38.49 27.62 11.60
N LEU A 350 -39.12 26.87 12.48
CA LEU A 350 -40.46 26.28 12.41
C LEU A 350 -41.44 26.79 11.32
N ARG A 351 -42.21 25.81 10.80
CA ARG A 351 -43.61 25.84 10.31
C ARG A 351 -43.88 26.52 8.96
N HIS A 352 -44.12 25.70 7.95
CA HIS A 352 -45.47 25.48 7.40
C HIS A 352 -45.63 24.06 6.88
#